data_AF-A0A813IL57-F1
#
_entry.id   AF-A0A813IL57-F1
#
_cell.length_a   1.000
_cell.length_b   1.000
_cell.length_c   1.000
_cell.angle_alpha   90.00
_cell.angle_beta   90.00
_cell.angle_gamma   90.00
#
_symmetry.space_group_name_H-M   'P 1'
#
loop_
_entity.id
_entity.type
_entity.pdbx_description
1 polymer ?
#
loop_
_entity_poly.entity_id
_entity_poly.type
_entity_poly.pdbx_seq_one_letter_code
_entity_poly.pdbx_strand_id
1 'polypeptide(L)'
;ACLAAILFSACRREDMTNSSDPARETSLLSRLISELFGTFMLALTVGLNIVVKSTATAWSAGAALMCMVYALGDVSGAHFNPAVTTAVVLSGRGKCPLDRGLCYCAVQLGAAQMAGVILGQIASGPGEVFSLGPQGHFLWPAVFAAELAFTFLLAFVVLAVATTRLPHSPSKQHFHFGLSIGGCVTMWGSQVASLLGPSLVEC
;
A
#
# COMPACT_ATOMS: atom_id res chain seq x y z
N ALA A 1 14.58 17.87 -0.64
CA ALA A 1 13.62 18.98 -0.42
C ALA A 1 12.84 19.32 -1.70
N CYS A 2 13.49 19.74 -2.80
CA CYS A 2 12.79 20.13 -4.03
C CYS A 2 11.91 19.03 -4.65
N LEU A 3 12.39 17.79 -4.73
CA LEU A 3 11.59 16.66 -5.22
C LEU A 3 10.33 16.41 -4.37
N ALA A 4 10.47 16.49 -3.04
CA ALA A 4 9.34 16.35 -2.13
C ALA A 4 8.32 17.48 -2.29
N ALA A 5 8.77 18.72 -2.51
CA ALA A 5 7.89 19.85 -2.79
C ALA A 5 7.16 19.70 -4.14
N ILE A 6 7.83 19.19 -5.17
CA ILE A 6 7.22 18.91 -6.48
C ILE A 6 6.17 17.79 -6.36
N LEU A 7 6.51 16.69 -5.70
CA LEU A 7 5.58 15.58 -5.47
C LEU A 7 4.38 16.01 -4.61
N PHE A 8 4.61 16.79 -3.55
CA PHE A 8 3.54 17.38 -2.76
C PHE A 8 2.62 18.26 -3.62
N SER A 9 3.21 19.12 -4.46
CA SER A 9 2.46 19.98 -5.40
C SER A 9 1.69 19.17 -6.44
N ALA A 10 2.19 18.00 -6.83
CA ALA A 10 1.54 17.11 -7.79
C ALA A 10 0.39 16.32 -7.16
N CYS A 11 0.58 15.76 -5.95
CA CYS A 11 -0.44 15.02 -5.21
C CYS A 11 -1.55 15.93 -4.64
N ARG A 12 -1.19 17.15 -4.21
CA ARG A 12 -2.09 18.10 -3.53
C ARG A 12 -2.20 19.42 -4.30
N ARG A 13 -2.25 19.33 -5.62
CA ARG A 13 -2.34 20.50 -6.52
C ARG A 13 -3.51 21.43 -6.19
N GLU A 14 -4.57 20.87 -5.62
CA GLU A 14 -5.80 21.59 -5.31
C GLU A 14 -5.72 22.43 -4.04
N ASP A 15 -4.91 22.03 -3.06
CA ASP A 15 -4.68 22.81 -1.83
C ASP A 15 -3.86 24.08 -2.11
N MET A 16 -3.06 24.05 -3.18
CA MET A 16 -2.29 25.21 -3.66
C MET A 16 -3.17 26.25 -4.37
N THR A 17 -4.26 25.80 -4.99
CA THR A 17 -5.20 26.69 -5.66
C THR A 17 -6.28 27.10 -4.67
N ASN A 18 -6.00 28.12 -3.85
CA ASN A 18 -6.88 28.77 -2.85
C ASN A 18 -8.37 28.81 -3.23
N SER A 19 -9.09 27.70 -3.06
CA SER A 19 -10.50 27.52 -3.43
C SER A 19 -11.14 26.82 -2.25
N SER A 20 -11.77 27.59 -1.37
CA SER A 20 -12.44 27.12 -0.16
C SER A 20 -13.78 26.42 -0.46
N ASP A 21 -13.76 25.43 -1.35
CA ASP A 21 -14.92 24.57 -1.62
C ASP A 21 -14.69 23.19 -0.99
N PRO A 22 -15.35 22.89 0.15
CA PRO A 22 -15.18 21.62 0.86
C PRO A 22 -15.80 20.41 0.13
N ALA A 23 -16.46 20.62 -1.03
CA ALA A 23 -17.10 19.56 -1.82
C ALA A 23 -16.34 19.19 -3.10
N ARG A 24 -15.18 19.80 -3.38
CA ARG A 24 -14.45 19.53 -4.63
C ARG A 24 -13.85 18.13 -4.61
N GLU A 25 -14.22 17.31 -5.59
CA GLU A 25 -13.58 16.01 -5.77
C GLU A 25 -12.13 16.19 -6.22
N THR A 26 -11.20 15.52 -5.54
CA THR A 26 -9.80 15.46 -5.96
C THR A 26 -9.67 14.90 -7.36
N SER A 27 -8.91 15.60 -8.20
CA SER A 27 -8.64 15.28 -9.59
C SER A 27 -8.09 13.86 -9.72
N LEU A 28 -8.53 13.16 -10.78
CA LEU A 28 -8.05 11.82 -11.10
C LEU A 28 -6.53 11.75 -11.19
N LEU A 29 -5.89 12.78 -11.75
CA LEU A 29 -4.42 12.80 -11.85
C LEU A 29 -3.76 12.84 -10.47
N SER A 30 -4.23 13.70 -9.56
CA SER A 30 -3.72 13.80 -8.20
C SER A 30 -3.84 12.46 -7.47
N ARG A 31 -4.98 11.78 -7.63
CA ARG A 31 -5.25 10.43 -7.09
C ARG A 31 -4.30 9.37 -7.66
N LEU A 32 -4.09 9.36 -8.97
CA LEU A 32 -3.21 8.38 -9.62
C LEU A 32 -1.74 8.57 -9.22
N ILE A 33 -1.27 9.82 -9.11
CA ILE A 33 0.09 10.12 -8.64
C ILE A 33 0.25 9.69 -7.18
N SER A 34 -0.77 9.89 -6.35
CA SER A 34 -0.71 9.46 -4.94
C SER A 34 -0.71 7.94 -4.80
N GLU A 35 -1.53 7.20 -5.56
CA GLU A 35 -1.49 5.73 -5.61
C GLU A 35 -0.14 5.21 -6.11
N LEU A 36 0.40 5.78 -7.20
CA LEU A 36 1.71 5.44 -7.73
C LEU A 36 2.81 5.63 -6.66
N PHE A 37 2.82 6.78 -5.99
CA PHE A 37 3.85 7.12 -5.01
C PHE A 37 3.76 6.27 -3.74
N GLY A 38 2.56 6.03 -3.23
CA GLY A 38 2.37 5.21 -2.03
C GLY A 38 2.74 3.74 -2.26
N THR A 39 2.33 3.15 -3.39
CA THR A 39 2.73 1.78 -3.76
C THR A 39 4.23 1.68 -3.99
N PHE A 40 4.83 2.66 -4.66
CA PHE A 40 6.27 2.70 -4.89
C PHE A 40 7.06 2.71 -3.57
N MET A 41 6.66 3.57 -2.63
CA MET A 41 7.34 3.66 -1.33
C MET A 41 7.18 2.40 -0.49
N LEU A 42 6.01 1.75 -0.53
CA LEU A 42 5.78 0.47 0.13
C LEU A 42 6.69 -0.63 -0.43
N ALA A 43 6.60 -0.88 -1.74
CA ALA A 43 7.37 -1.92 -2.42
C ALA A 43 8.89 -1.69 -2.32
N LEU A 44 9.32 -0.44 -2.43
CA LEU A 44 10.74 -0.09 -2.25
C LEU A 44 11.21 -0.35 -0.81
N THR A 45 10.39 -0.01 0.19
CA THR A 45 10.75 -0.18 1.61
C THR A 45 11.00 -1.64 1.92
N VAL A 46 10.11 -2.53 1.51
CA VAL A 46 10.27 -3.94 1.82
C VAL A 46 11.34 -4.59 0.96
N GLY A 47 11.39 -4.29 -0.33
CA GLY A 47 12.46 -4.78 -1.18
C GLY A 47 13.84 -4.39 -0.66
N LEU A 48 14.02 -3.15 -0.17
CA LEU A 48 15.28 -2.72 0.46
C LEU A 48 15.56 -3.53 1.73
N ASN A 49 14.57 -3.75 2.58
CA ASN A 49 14.73 -4.57 3.79
C ASN A 49 15.15 -6.00 3.47
N ILE A 50 14.64 -6.57 2.38
CA ILE A 50 15.03 -7.91 1.91
C ILE A 50 16.46 -7.89 1.37
N VAL A 51 16.84 -6.90 0.54
CA VAL A 51 18.21 -6.74 0.03
C VAL A 51 19.23 -6.64 1.17
N VAL A 52 18.93 -5.88 2.23
CA VAL A 52 19.82 -5.76 3.40
C VAL A 52 19.67 -6.88 4.43
N LYS A 53 18.81 -7.88 4.17
CA LYS A 53 18.51 -9.02 5.07
C LYS A 53 18.08 -8.58 6.47
N SER A 54 17.27 -7.52 6.54
CA SER A 54 16.77 -6.93 7.79
C SER A 54 15.71 -7.81 8.44
N THR A 55 15.85 -8.06 9.74
CA THR A 55 14.82 -8.71 10.56
C THR A 55 13.62 -7.80 10.85
N ALA A 56 13.75 -6.50 10.59
CA ALA A 56 12.71 -5.50 10.85
C ALA A 56 11.75 -5.27 9.67
N THR A 57 11.80 -6.12 8.63
CA THR A 57 11.01 -5.98 7.39
C THR A 57 9.53 -5.69 7.66
N ALA A 58 8.89 -6.48 8.53
CA ALA A 58 7.48 -6.31 8.87
C ALA A 58 7.17 -4.96 9.54
N TRP A 59 8.04 -4.51 10.44
CA TRP A 59 7.88 -3.21 11.12
C TRP A 59 8.06 -2.05 10.15
N SER A 60 9.09 -2.12 9.30
CA SER A 60 9.35 -1.10 8.27
C SER A 60 8.22 -1.03 7.24
N ALA A 61 7.69 -2.18 6.80
CA ALA A 61 6.55 -2.25 5.88
C ALA A 61 5.31 -1.59 6.46
N GLY A 62 4.93 -1.98 7.69
CA GLY A 62 3.75 -1.43 8.36
C GLY A 62 3.90 0.05 8.67
N ALA A 63 5.09 0.50 9.06
CA ALA A 63 5.38 1.92 9.28
C ALA A 63 5.30 2.73 7.97
N ALA A 64 5.89 2.24 6.88
CA ALA A 64 5.81 2.90 5.57
C ALA A 64 4.37 3.00 5.08
N LEU A 65 3.60 1.92 5.17
CA LEU A 65 2.18 1.92 4.80
C LEU A 65 1.38 2.91 5.66
N MET A 66 1.58 2.91 6.98
CA MET A 66 0.94 3.86 7.89
C MET A 66 1.25 5.31 7.53
N CYS A 67 2.52 5.63 7.27
CA CYS A 67 2.93 6.98 6.86
C CYS A 67 2.24 7.40 5.56
N MET A 68 2.18 6.51 4.55
CA MET A 68 1.54 6.84 3.27
C MET A 68 0.02 6.96 3.39
N VAL A 69 -0.63 6.10 4.19
CA VAL A 69 -2.09 6.19 4.44
C VAL A 69 -2.43 7.50 5.13
N TYR A 70 -1.64 7.95 6.11
CA TYR A 70 -1.87 9.26 6.74
C TYR A 70 -1.55 10.44 5.81
N ALA A 71 -0.56 10.31 4.93
CA ALA A 71 -0.16 11.39 4.05
C ALA A 71 -1.09 11.60 2.85
N LEU A 72 -1.69 10.52 2.32
CA LEU A 72 -2.37 10.52 1.01
C LEU A 72 -3.77 9.88 1.05
N GLY A 73 -4.23 9.38 2.21
CA GLY A 73 -5.54 8.76 2.35
C GLY A 73 -6.70 9.72 2.06
N ASP A 74 -6.53 11.01 2.33
CA ASP A 74 -7.48 12.08 1.98
C ASP A 74 -7.51 12.39 0.47
N VAL A 75 -6.44 12.07 -0.26
CA VAL A 75 -6.33 12.32 -1.71
C VAL A 75 -6.94 11.18 -2.53
N SER A 76 -6.38 9.96 -2.41
CA SER A 76 -6.75 8.82 -3.26
C SER A 76 -7.66 7.79 -2.59
N GLY A 77 -7.72 7.78 -1.25
CA GLY A 77 -8.23 6.66 -0.46
C GLY A 77 -7.15 5.69 0.01
N ALA A 78 -5.89 5.89 -0.40
CA ALA A 78 -4.72 5.11 -0.02
C ALA A 78 -4.90 3.60 -0.18
N HIS A 79 -5.28 3.15 -1.37
CA HIS A 79 -5.45 1.72 -1.63
C HIS A 79 -4.09 1.01 -1.69
N PHE A 80 -3.14 1.60 -2.42
CA PHE A 80 -1.76 1.17 -2.65
C PHE A 80 -1.53 -0.29 -3.05
N ASN A 81 -2.60 -1.02 -3.34
CA ASN A 81 -2.60 -2.44 -3.63
C ASN A 81 -3.79 -2.77 -4.58
N PRO A 82 -3.55 -3.49 -5.69
CA PRO A 82 -4.61 -3.87 -6.64
C PRO A 82 -5.71 -4.72 -6.02
N ALA A 83 -5.38 -5.63 -5.09
CA ALA A 83 -6.36 -6.46 -4.40
C ALA A 83 -7.23 -5.64 -3.44
N VAL A 84 -6.65 -4.68 -2.72
CA VAL A 84 -7.40 -3.72 -1.88
C VAL A 84 -8.31 -2.86 -2.76
N THR A 85 -7.80 -2.35 -3.88
CA THR A 85 -8.59 -1.58 -4.85
C THR A 85 -9.78 -2.39 -5.36
N THR A 86 -9.55 -3.65 -5.72
CA THR A 86 -10.59 -4.56 -6.18
C THR A 86 -11.63 -4.81 -5.08
N ALA A 87 -11.21 -5.04 -3.84
CA ALA A 87 -12.11 -5.22 -2.71
C ALA A 87 -12.99 -3.98 -2.46
N VAL A 88 -12.42 -2.78 -2.56
CA VAL A 88 -13.18 -1.52 -2.43
C VAL A 88 -14.19 -1.36 -3.55
N VAL A 89 -13.82 -1.65 -4.80
CA VAL A 89 -14.74 -1.60 -5.95
C VAL A 89 -15.88 -2.62 -5.78
N LEU A 90 -15.56 -3.87 -5.42
CA LEU A 90 -16.53 -4.94 -5.23
C LEU A 90 -17.41 -4.76 -3.99
N SER A 91 -17.00 -3.95 -3.01
CA SER A 91 -17.78 -3.70 -1.79
C SER A 91 -19.14 -3.03 -2.04
N GLY A 92 -19.35 -2.45 -3.22
CA GLY A 92 -20.62 -1.78 -3.58
C GLY A 92 -20.90 -0.49 -2.80
N ARG A 93 -19.95 0.01 -2.00
CA ARG A 93 -20.12 1.19 -1.14
C ARG A 93 -20.04 2.53 -1.87
N GLY A 94 -19.90 2.52 -3.20
CA GLY A 94 -19.77 3.73 -4.02
C GLY A 94 -18.50 4.55 -3.72
N LYS A 95 -17.47 3.93 -3.15
CA LYS A 95 -16.22 4.61 -2.75
C LYS A 95 -15.21 4.73 -3.89
N CYS A 96 -15.21 3.78 -4.82
CA CYS A 96 -14.37 3.78 -6.00
C CYS A 96 -15.17 3.19 -7.18
N PRO A 97 -15.43 3.94 -8.26
CA PRO A 97 -16.05 3.38 -9.46
C PRO A 97 -15.05 2.47 -10.19
N LEU A 98 -15.57 1.53 -10.98
CA LEU A 98 -14.79 0.45 -11.60
C LEU A 98 -13.69 0.99 -12.54
N ASP A 99 -14.01 1.99 -13.35
CA ASP A 99 -13.08 2.68 -14.26
C ASP A 99 -11.87 3.26 -13.51
N ARG A 100 -12.12 3.96 -12.40
CA ARG A 100 -11.08 4.51 -11.52
C ARG A 100 -10.27 3.39 -10.87
N GLY A 101 -10.93 2.33 -10.41
CA GLY A 101 -10.28 1.16 -9.83
C GLY A 101 -9.31 0.48 -10.79
N LEU A 102 -9.67 0.35 -12.07
CA LEU A 102 -8.79 -0.20 -13.10
C LEU A 102 -7.56 0.69 -13.32
N CYS A 103 -7.74 2.01 -13.37
CA CYS A 103 -6.62 2.95 -13.46
C CYS A 103 -5.70 2.87 -12.24
N TYR A 104 -6.25 2.70 -11.04
CA TYR A 104 -5.48 2.50 -9.80
C TYR A 104 -4.63 1.23 -9.89
N CYS A 105 -5.22 0.10 -10.27
CA CYS A 105 -4.49 -1.15 -10.44
C CYS A 105 -3.34 -1.00 -11.44
N ALA A 106 -3.56 -0.32 -12.57
CA ALA A 106 -2.53 -0.09 -13.58
C ALA A 106 -1.34 0.72 -13.03
N VAL A 107 -1.59 1.81 -12.31
CA VAL A 107 -0.50 2.63 -11.72
C VAL A 107 0.20 1.91 -10.56
N GLN A 108 -0.52 1.15 -9.75
CA GLN A 108 0.06 0.36 -8.66
C GLN A 108 1.03 -0.71 -9.19
N LEU A 109 0.66 -1.42 -10.27
CA LEU A 109 1.55 -2.36 -10.94
C LEU A 109 2.78 -1.67 -11.54
N GLY A 110 2.59 -0.50 -12.17
CA GLY A 110 3.70 0.32 -12.67
C GLY A 110 4.67 0.75 -11.56
N ALA A 111 4.14 1.17 -10.41
CA ALA A 111 4.94 1.54 -9.24
C ALA A 111 5.75 0.37 -8.68
N ALA A 112 5.14 -0.82 -8.56
CA ALA A 112 5.82 -2.03 -8.12
C ALA A 112 6.96 -2.42 -9.08
N GLN A 113 6.71 -2.35 -10.40
CA GLN A 113 7.73 -2.60 -11.41
C GLN A 113 8.90 -1.61 -11.31
N MET A 114 8.61 -0.31 -11.11
CA MET A 114 9.64 0.71 -10.92
C MET A 114 10.51 0.43 -9.68
N ALA A 115 9.88 0.07 -8.56
CA ALA A 115 10.60 -0.33 -7.34
C ALA A 115 11.49 -1.56 -7.60
N GLY A 116 10.95 -2.60 -8.25
CA GLY A 116 11.69 -3.81 -8.61
C GLY A 116 12.91 -3.54 -9.47
N VAL A 117 12.81 -2.65 -10.47
CA VAL A 117 13.95 -2.25 -11.31
C VAL A 117 15.04 -1.58 -10.46
N ILE A 118 14.67 -0.61 -9.61
CA ILE A 118 15.63 0.08 -8.73
C ILE A 118 16.32 -0.91 -7.78
N LEU A 119 15.56 -1.80 -7.17
CA LEU A 119 16.09 -2.84 -6.29
C LEU A 119 17.04 -3.79 -7.02
N GLY A 120 16.71 -4.18 -8.25
CA GLY A 120 17.59 -4.98 -9.10
C GLY A 120 18.93 -4.31 -9.40
N GLN A 121 18.95 -2.97 -9.54
CA GLN A 121 20.21 -2.22 -9.68
C GLN A 121 20.99 -2.17 -8.36
N ILE A 122 20.29 -1.93 -7.23
CA ILE A 122 20.92 -1.84 -5.90
C ILE A 122 21.50 -3.17 -5.45
N ALA A 123 20.83 -4.29 -5.77
CA ALA A 123 21.22 -5.63 -5.34
C ALA A 123 22.54 -6.13 -5.96
N SER A 124 23.08 -5.47 -7.02
CA SER A 124 24.42 -5.62 -7.61
C SER A 124 25.18 -6.92 -7.25
N GLY A 125 24.56 -8.05 -7.58
CA GLY A 125 25.07 -9.40 -7.42
C GLY A 125 24.41 -10.27 -8.49
N PRO A 126 25.15 -11.13 -9.21
CA PRO A 126 24.60 -11.89 -10.32
C PRO A 126 23.60 -12.93 -9.81
N GLY A 127 22.31 -12.71 -10.04
CA GLY A 127 21.32 -13.78 -10.01
C GLY A 127 20.64 -14.11 -8.69
N GLU A 128 20.63 -13.23 -7.68
CA GLU A 128 19.60 -13.34 -6.63
C GLU A 128 18.25 -12.86 -7.20
N VAL A 129 17.67 -13.69 -8.06
CA VAL A 129 16.26 -13.58 -8.44
C VAL A 129 15.47 -13.72 -7.15
N PHE A 130 14.70 -12.70 -6.78
CA PHE A 130 13.68 -12.82 -5.73
C PHE A 130 12.81 -14.02 -6.09
N SER A 131 13.05 -15.14 -5.43
CA SER A 131 12.31 -16.35 -5.72
C SER A 131 10.95 -16.21 -5.06
N LEU A 132 9.96 -15.85 -5.89
CA LEU A 132 8.52 -15.76 -5.57
C LEU A 132 7.90 -17.16 -5.35
N GLY A 133 8.70 -18.12 -4.90
CA GLY A 133 8.32 -19.51 -4.68
C GLY A 133 8.37 -19.86 -3.19
N PRO A 134 7.77 -21.00 -2.82
CA PRO A 134 7.90 -21.53 -1.47
C PRO A 134 9.37 -21.70 -1.09
N GLN A 135 9.79 -21.03 -0.02
CA GLN A 135 11.14 -21.18 0.51
C GLN A 135 11.12 -22.32 1.55
N GLY A 136 12.03 -23.29 1.42
CA GLY A 136 12.18 -24.41 2.35
C GLY A 136 11.16 -25.55 2.17
N HIS A 137 10.54 -26.01 3.25
CA HIS A 137 9.70 -27.21 3.31
C HIS A 137 8.21 -26.98 2.98
N PHE A 138 7.83 -25.76 2.59
CA PHE A 138 6.43 -25.41 2.39
C PHE A 138 5.95 -25.77 0.99
N LEU A 139 4.75 -26.35 0.91
CA LEU A 139 4.10 -26.66 -0.35
C LEU A 139 3.43 -25.39 -0.93
N TRP A 140 3.36 -25.28 -2.25
CA TRP A 140 2.67 -24.20 -2.97
C TRP A 140 1.26 -23.87 -2.43
N PRO A 141 0.40 -24.84 -2.08
CA PRO A 141 -0.93 -24.54 -1.53
C PRO A 141 -0.87 -23.80 -0.19
N ALA A 142 0.14 -24.04 0.65
CA ALA A 142 0.29 -23.39 1.94
C ALA A 142 0.71 -21.92 1.79
N VAL A 143 1.64 -21.64 0.86
CA VAL A 143 2.06 -20.27 0.53
C VAL A 143 0.91 -19.49 -0.08
N PHE A 144 0.17 -20.11 -1.01
CA PHE A 144 -1.03 -19.50 -1.59
C PHE A 144 -2.10 -19.20 -0.53
N ALA A 145 -2.36 -20.13 0.39
CA ALA A 145 -3.33 -19.92 1.46
C ALA A 145 -2.91 -18.81 2.43
N ALA A 146 -1.62 -18.70 2.76
CA ALA A 146 -1.07 -17.61 3.55
C ALA A 146 -1.26 -16.26 2.84
N GLU A 147 -0.89 -16.18 1.55
CA GLU A 147 -1.01 -14.94 0.77
C GLU A 147 -2.47 -14.49 0.61
N LEU A 148 -3.36 -15.45 0.36
CA LEU A 148 -4.80 -15.19 0.29
C LEU A 148 -5.34 -14.70 1.63
N ALA A 149 -4.91 -15.30 2.74
CA ALA A 149 -5.31 -14.90 4.09
C ALA A 149 -4.78 -13.49 4.45
N PHE A 150 -3.55 -13.16 4.06
CA PHE A 150 -2.99 -11.82 4.22
C PHE A 150 -3.79 -10.78 3.46
N THR A 151 -3.98 -11.02 2.16
CA THR A 151 -4.69 -10.12 1.26
C THR A 151 -6.13 -9.94 1.73
N PHE A 152 -6.78 -11.02 2.15
CA PHE A 152 -8.12 -10.98 2.75
C PHE A 152 -8.14 -10.13 4.03
N LEU A 153 -7.19 -10.33 4.95
CA LEU A 153 -7.13 -9.60 6.20
C LEU A 153 -6.84 -8.11 5.97
N LEU A 154 -5.89 -7.77 5.10
CA LEU A 154 -5.56 -6.41 4.72
C LEU A 154 -6.77 -5.71 4.07
N ALA A 155 -7.40 -6.36 3.09
CA ALA A 155 -8.59 -5.84 2.44
C ALA A 155 -9.76 -5.69 3.43
N PHE A 156 -9.96 -6.65 4.32
CA PHE A 156 -11.00 -6.58 5.35
C PHE A 156 -10.76 -5.43 6.32
N VAL A 157 -9.54 -5.24 6.82
CA VAL A 157 -9.18 -4.12 7.71
C VAL A 157 -9.38 -2.79 6.99
N VAL A 158 -8.91 -2.65 5.75
CA VAL A 158 -9.15 -1.44 4.95
C VAL A 158 -10.65 -1.20 4.78
N LEU A 159 -11.43 -2.23 4.48
CA LEU A 159 -12.87 -2.08 4.30
C LEU A 159 -13.58 -1.71 5.62
N ALA A 160 -13.25 -2.38 6.71
CA ALA A 160 -13.81 -2.14 8.03
C ALA A 160 -13.46 -0.74 8.58
N VAL A 161 -12.27 -0.24 8.25
CA VAL A 161 -11.74 0.98 8.81
C VAL A 161 -11.98 2.17 7.86
N ALA A 162 -11.56 2.10 6.60
CA ALA A 162 -11.63 3.22 5.66
C ALA A 162 -13.03 3.44 5.04
N THR A 163 -13.93 2.44 5.06
CA THR A 163 -15.26 2.56 4.42
C THR A 163 -16.43 2.64 5.39
N THR A 164 -16.20 2.51 6.70
CA THR A 164 -17.25 2.67 7.72
C THR A 164 -17.38 4.14 8.13
N ARG A 165 -18.62 4.59 8.34
CA ARG A 165 -18.89 5.89 8.95
C ARG A 165 -19.23 5.65 10.41
N LEU A 166 -18.47 6.25 11.32
CA LEU A 166 -18.80 6.26 12.75
C LEU A 166 -20.01 7.19 12.96
N PRO A 167 -21.15 6.71 13.52
CA PRO A 167 -22.36 7.52 13.67
C PRO A 167 -22.23 8.72 14.63
N HIS A 168 -21.15 8.83 15.41
CA HIS A 168 -21.07 9.73 16.58
C HIS A 168 -19.74 10.49 16.75
N SER A 169 -18.84 10.55 15.75
CA SER A 169 -17.60 11.33 15.88
C SER A 169 -17.72 12.72 15.24
N PRO A 170 -17.44 13.82 15.98
CA PRO A 170 -17.44 15.19 15.43
C PRO A 170 -16.21 15.49 14.56
N SER A 171 -15.18 14.63 14.56
CA SER A 171 -13.98 14.81 13.71
C SER A 171 -14.14 14.15 12.34
N LYS A 172 -14.01 14.93 11.26
CA LYS A 172 -13.91 14.40 9.87
C LYS A 172 -12.61 13.64 9.60
N GLN A 173 -11.60 13.79 10.47
CA GLN A 173 -10.34 13.06 10.38
C GLN A 173 -10.39 11.81 11.26
N HIS A 174 -10.24 10.67 10.60
CA HIS A 174 -10.16 9.38 11.26
C HIS A 174 -8.69 9.04 11.52
N PHE A 175 -8.19 9.50 12.67
CA PHE A 175 -6.77 9.41 13.02
C PHE A 175 -6.29 7.97 13.27
N HIS A 176 -7.18 6.98 13.32
CA HIS A 176 -6.82 5.58 13.63
C HIS A 176 -6.55 4.71 12.40
N PHE A 177 -6.85 5.21 11.19
CA PHE A 177 -6.87 4.39 9.98
C PHE A 177 -5.50 3.83 9.59
N GLY A 178 -4.50 4.72 9.49
CA GLY A 178 -3.11 4.31 9.20
C GLY A 178 -2.54 3.39 10.27
N LEU A 179 -2.86 3.62 11.55
CA LEU A 179 -2.42 2.77 12.65
C LEU A 179 -3.01 1.36 12.56
N SER A 180 -4.30 1.23 12.27
CA SER A 180 -4.95 -0.08 12.12
C SER A 180 -4.44 -0.84 10.90
N ILE A 181 -4.29 -0.16 9.76
CA ILE A 181 -3.81 -0.78 8.51
C ILE A 181 -2.33 -1.16 8.63
N GLY A 182 -1.48 -0.24 9.09
CA GLY A 182 -0.05 -0.49 9.30
C GLY A 182 0.21 -1.54 10.38
N GLY A 183 -0.54 -1.50 11.49
CA GLY A 183 -0.46 -2.50 12.55
C GLY A 183 -0.84 -3.90 12.07
N CYS A 184 -1.84 -4.03 11.19
CA CYS A 184 -2.19 -5.30 10.55
C CYS A 184 -1.03 -5.87 9.71
N VAL A 185 -0.35 -5.02 8.92
CA VAL A 185 0.80 -5.43 8.11
C VAL A 185 1.98 -5.83 8.98
N THR A 186 2.29 -5.06 10.03
CA THR A 186 3.35 -5.41 10.98
C THR A 186 3.08 -6.74 11.68
N MET A 187 1.85 -6.93 12.16
CA MET A 187 1.41 -8.16 12.83
C MET A 187 1.60 -9.35 11.88
N TRP A 188 0.95 -9.31 10.71
CA TRP A 188 1.02 -10.41 9.75
C TRP A 188 2.46 -10.71 9.31
N GLY A 189 3.21 -9.68 8.92
CA GLY A 189 4.59 -9.82 8.47
C GLY A 189 5.48 -10.45 9.55
N SER A 190 5.25 -10.15 10.83
CA SER A 190 6.02 -10.76 11.92
C SER A 190 5.67 -12.23 12.16
N GLN A 191 4.41 -12.63 12.02
CA GLN A 191 4.00 -14.04 12.14
C GLN A 191 4.41 -14.87 10.92
N VAL A 192 4.26 -14.35 9.71
CA VAL A 192 4.66 -15.05 8.49
C VAL A 192 6.18 -15.13 8.37
N ALA A 193 6.92 -14.09 8.72
CA ALA A 193 8.39 -14.18 8.78
C ALA A 193 8.86 -15.26 9.76
N SER A 194 8.16 -15.46 10.89
CA SER A 194 8.48 -16.51 11.85
C SER A 194 8.08 -17.92 11.40
N LEU A 195 7.07 -18.06 10.53
CA LEU A 195 6.56 -19.35 10.07
C LEU A 195 7.20 -19.80 8.76
N LEU A 196 7.38 -18.89 7.81
CA LEU A 196 7.72 -19.19 6.41
C LEU A 196 9.01 -18.51 5.91
N GLY A 197 9.68 -17.74 6.77
CA GLY A 197 10.91 -17.01 6.46
C GLY A 197 10.69 -15.56 6.00
N PRO A 198 11.71 -14.69 6.11
CA PRO A 198 11.59 -13.24 5.85
C PRO A 198 11.30 -12.88 4.40
N SER A 199 11.45 -13.84 3.47
CA SER A 199 11.28 -13.66 2.03
C SER A 199 9.81 -13.63 1.57
N LEU A 200 8.87 -14.10 2.39
CA LEU A 200 7.43 -14.17 2.05
C LEU A 200 6.60 -13.05 2.69
N VAL A 201 7.23 -11.97 3.15
CA VAL A 201 6.51 -10.82 3.73
C VAL A 201 5.78 -10.01 2.64
N GLU A 202 6.09 -10.25 1.36
CA GLU A 202 5.45 -9.58 0.25
C GLU A 202 5.30 -10.48 -0.98
N CYS A 203 4.07 -10.85 -1.28
CA CYS A 203 3.56 -10.90 -2.65
C CYS A 203 2.20 -10.16 -2.68
#